data_AF-A0A7S0BXN8-F1
#
_entry.id   AF-A0A7S0BXN8-F1
#
_cell.length_a   1.000
_cell.length_b   1.000
_cell.length_c   1.000
_cell.angle_alpha   90.00
_cell.angle_beta   90.00
_cell.angle_gamma   90.00
#
_symmetry.space_group_name_H-M   'P 1'
#
loop_
_entity.id
_entity.type
_entity.pdbx_description
1 polymer ?
#
loop_
_entity_poly.entity_id
_entity_poly.type
_entity_poly.pdbx_seq_one_letter_code
_entity_poly.pdbx_strand_id
1 'polypeptide(L)'
;EDYSVSTTRNVPIDIDASSNDSDPDDNLDVTSCTVTSGPTSGTVTNDGNCVFTYTPDGTFVGNDVFTYDICDTDGLCDSATVTVVIELGNVPPNAQDDSFETPEDTPVDIEAAVNDLDPNDNLDVTSCVATSGPSNGSVLGNGNCVFTYTPDTGFVGTDEFTYDICDTEGLCATATVTIDIIICGLTVSERCDALKAEIVDLGVTSAADIETSPQSDALNWLCTADTRYVCPGDGYCAVHQRYIMATLYYSTEGDDWTNCSQESTGTDCDPINNQNQPGFNPNGSVRFLDSQDECEWFGARCVETDQCIRIIQIETINQAGTIPTEIAKLNELRFLALEDGNIGGSIPENMNELTDLVFMDLDAQELTGTIPETIFDITGLTTLDLNDNNLQGTLSASIGNLTDLRFFQVDNNQMTGQLPDTFDGLVRLDEATFEANNFNGIMPASICQSGLTTLQGDCTICDPVEPCCTACQ
;
A
#
# COMPACT_ATOMS: atom_id res chain seq x y z
N GLU A 1 16.02 48.12 -47.83
CA GLU A 1 14.73 47.43 -47.58
C GLU A 1 14.90 46.49 -46.41
N ASP A 2 13.90 46.39 -45.52
CA ASP A 2 14.00 45.49 -44.37
C ASP A 2 14.15 44.02 -44.80
N TYR A 3 14.95 43.27 -44.04
CA TYR A 3 15.30 41.88 -44.33
C TYR A 3 14.90 40.98 -43.14
N SER A 4 14.40 39.79 -43.42
CA SER A 4 14.06 38.80 -42.39
C SER A 4 14.63 37.44 -42.74
N VAL A 5 15.34 36.84 -41.79
CA VAL A 5 15.91 35.48 -41.90
C VAL A 5 15.66 34.68 -40.64
N SER A 6 15.76 33.36 -40.73
CA SER A 6 15.78 32.48 -39.57
C SER A 6 17.05 31.66 -39.51
N THR A 7 17.47 31.34 -38.29
CA THR A 7 18.53 30.36 -38.00
C THR A 7 18.13 29.56 -36.77
N THR A 8 18.79 28.43 -36.52
CA THR A 8 18.61 27.67 -35.29
C THR A 8 19.58 28.16 -34.21
N ARG A 9 19.20 27.96 -32.96
CA ARG A 9 20.00 28.30 -31.78
C ARG A 9 21.41 27.71 -31.91
N ASN A 10 22.43 28.53 -31.61
CA ASN A 10 23.86 28.20 -31.75
C ASN A 10 24.38 28.01 -33.19
N VAL A 11 23.59 28.34 -34.22
CA VAL A 11 24.03 28.25 -35.62
C VAL A 11 24.20 29.67 -36.19
N PRO A 12 25.45 30.10 -36.49
CA PRO A 12 25.69 31.35 -37.21
C PRO A 12 25.08 31.32 -38.62
N ILE A 13 24.67 32.48 -39.11
CA ILE A 13 24.10 32.65 -40.45
C ILE A 13 24.75 33.83 -41.17
N ASP A 14 25.09 33.62 -42.45
CA ASP A 14 25.56 34.66 -43.36
C ASP A 14 24.36 35.30 -44.07
N ILE A 15 24.29 36.62 -44.05
CA ILE A 15 23.16 37.43 -44.51
C ILE A 15 23.66 38.40 -45.58
N ASP A 16 23.30 38.16 -46.84
CA ASP A 16 23.50 39.13 -47.93
C ASP A 16 22.36 40.15 -47.92
N ALA A 17 22.54 41.22 -47.15
CA ALA A 17 21.53 42.27 -47.01
C ALA A 17 21.39 43.13 -48.27
N SER A 18 22.39 43.13 -49.17
CA SER A 18 22.26 43.87 -50.45
C SER A 18 21.31 43.21 -51.44
N SER A 19 20.96 41.94 -51.23
CA SER A 19 20.17 41.15 -52.17
C SER A 19 18.74 41.66 -52.42
N ASN A 20 18.18 42.42 -51.47
CA ASN A 20 16.86 43.06 -51.57
C ASN A 20 16.94 44.59 -51.56
N ASP A 21 18.13 45.18 -51.53
CA ASP A 21 18.32 46.61 -51.60
C ASP A 21 18.39 47.09 -53.06
N SER A 22 17.81 48.26 -53.32
CA SER A 22 17.86 48.88 -54.63
C SER A 22 17.90 50.39 -54.51
N ASP A 23 18.68 51.03 -55.39
CA ASP A 23 18.67 52.47 -55.55
C ASP A 23 17.87 52.85 -56.82
N PRO A 24 16.99 53.87 -56.78
CA PRO A 24 16.24 54.35 -57.94
C PRO A 24 17.10 54.77 -59.16
N ASP A 25 18.33 55.23 -58.93
CA ASP A 25 19.30 55.65 -59.95
C ASP A 25 20.27 54.52 -60.35
N ASP A 26 20.09 53.31 -59.81
CA ASP A 26 20.86 52.09 -60.13
C ASP A 26 22.39 52.24 -59.86
N ASN A 27 22.74 52.97 -58.80
CA ASN A 27 24.11 53.32 -58.41
C ASN A 27 24.45 52.94 -56.94
N LEU A 28 23.76 51.94 -56.37
CA LEU A 28 23.95 51.46 -55.00
C LEU A 28 25.40 50.96 -54.75
N ASP A 29 26.05 51.41 -53.69
CA ASP A 29 27.39 50.96 -53.30
C ASP A 29 27.34 49.94 -52.16
N VAL A 30 27.39 48.66 -52.49
CA VAL A 30 27.38 47.57 -51.49
C VAL A 30 28.62 47.54 -50.59
N THR A 31 29.68 48.29 -50.89
CA THR A 31 30.85 48.38 -50.01
C THR A 31 30.66 49.39 -48.87
N SER A 32 29.60 50.19 -48.92
CA SER A 32 29.31 51.26 -47.96
C SER A 32 28.59 50.80 -46.68
N CYS A 33 28.13 49.54 -46.62
CA CYS A 33 27.32 49.05 -45.50
C CYS A 33 28.00 49.21 -44.13
N THR A 34 27.28 49.81 -43.18
CA THR A 34 27.74 49.94 -41.79
C THR A 34 26.63 49.62 -40.80
N VAL A 35 26.93 48.79 -39.78
CA VAL A 35 25.97 48.49 -38.71
C VAL A 35 25.82 49.71 -37.81
N THR A 36 24.60 50.22 -37.67
CA THR A 36 24.28 51.43 -36.89
C THR A 36 23.72 51.12 -35.51
N SER A 37 23.04 49.98 -35.35
CA SER A 37 22.61 49.43 -34.07
C SER A 37 22.79 47.92 -34.07
N GLY A 38 23.47 47.40 -33.04
CA GLY A 38 23.73 45.97 -32.92
C GLY A 38 22.57 45.18 -32.29
N PRO A 39 22.61 43.84 -32.42
CA PRO A 39 21.68 42.93 -31.76
C PRO A 39 21.81 42.93 -30.23
N THR A 40 20.77 42.45 -29.55
CA THR A 40 20.71 42.39 -28.07
C THR A 40 20.98 41.00 -27.50
N SER A 41 20.87 39.96 -28.33
CA SER A 41 20.97 38.54 -27.96
C SER A 41 21.80 37.76 -28.99
N GLY A 42 22.83 38.41 -29.51
CA GLY A 42 23.80 37.86 -30.44
C GLY A 42 24.87 38.89 -30.79
N THR A 43 25.70 38.55 -31.77
CA THR A 43 26.72 39.44 -32.33
C THR A 43 26.65 39.46 -33.84
N VAL A 44 27.00 40.60 -34.45
CA VAL A 44 27.05 40.75 -35.90
C VAL A 44 28.45 41.24 -36.32
N THR A 45 29.00 40.61 -37.35
CA THR A 45 30.21 41.07 -38.05
C THR A 45 29.88 41.38 -39.50
N ASN A 46 30.43 42.46 -40.05
CA ASN A 46 30.34 42.77 -41.47
C ASN A 46 31.57 42.21 -42.18
N ASP A 47 31.37 41.25 -43.08
CA ASP A 47 32.43 40.55 -43.81
C ASP A 47 32.74 41.22 -45.16
N GLY A 48 32.11 42.36 -45.43
CA GLY A 48 32.27 43.18 -46.62
C GLY A 48 31.13 42.98 -47.62
N ASN A 49 30.96 43.97 -48.52
CA ASN A 49 29.93 43.96 -49.56
C ASN A 49 28.50 43.72 -49.03
N CYS A 50 28.16 44.31 -47.87
CA CYS A 50 26.87 44.12 -47.19
C CYS A 50 26.52 42.67 -46.81
N VAL A 51 27.53 41.80 -46.69
CA VAL A 51 27.37 40.44 -46.15
C VAL A 51 27.69 40.46 -44.65
N PHE A 52 26.70 40.11 -43.83
CA PHE A 52 26.82 40.09 -42.38
C PHE A 52 26.79 38.65 -41.85
N THR A 53 27.73 38.28 -40.98
CA THR A 53 27.60 37.06 -40.18
C THR A 53 26.92 37.42 -38.86
N TYR A 54 25.74 36.85 -38.62
CA TYR A 54 25.07 36.91 -37.31
C TYR A 54 25.35 35.62 -36.53
N THR A 55 25.80 35.77 -35.27
CA THR A 55 26.02 34.65 -34.33
C THR A 55 25.10 34.81 -33.12
N PRO A 56 24.11 33.92 -32.92
CA PRO A 56 23.22 33.97 -31.75
C PRO A 56 23.95 33.78 -30.42
N ASP A 57 23.46 34.40 -29.35
CA ASP A 57 23.85 34.03 -27.99
C ASP A 57 23.25 32.66 -27.63
N GLY A 58 24.05 31.78 -27.03
CA GLY A 58 23.76 30.36 -27.09
C GLY A 58 22.53 29.82 -26.37
N THR A 59 21.85 30.65 -25.57
CA THR A 59 20.59 30.29 -24.89
C THR A 59 19.37 31.03 -25.42
N PHE A 60 19.54 32.01 -26.32
CA PHE A 60 18.45 32.85 -26.78
C PHE A 60 17.64 32.15 -27.88
N VAL A 61 16.31 32.25 -27.77
CA VAL A 61 15.31 31.85 -28.77
C VAL A 61 14.30 33.00 -28.85
N GLY A 62 13.97 33.41 -30.06
CA GLY A 62 13.13 34.58 -30.31
C GLY A 62 13.72 35.48 -31.39
N ASN A 63 13.15 36.68 -31.51
CA ASN A 63 13.60 37.63 -32.52
C ASN A 63 14.71 38.51 -31.96
N ASP A 64 15.78 38.66 -32.72
CA ASP A 64 16.79 39.68 -32.51
C ASP A 64 16.89 40.58 -33.74
N VAL A 65 17.36 41.81 -33.57
CA VAL A 65 17.36 42.81 -34.63
C VAL A 65 18.66 43.61 -34.65
N PHE A 66 19.12 43.94 -35.85
CA PHE A 66 20.16 44.94 -36.03
C PHE A 66 19.81 45.85 -37.21
N THR A 67 20.34 47.07 -37.21
CA THR A 67 20.12 48.04 -38.30
C THR A 67 21.43 48.36 -38.98
N TYR A 68 21.38 48.59 -40.29
CA TYR A 68 22.53 49.04 -41.07
C TYR A 68 22.14 50.21 -41.98
N ASP A 69 23.13 51.03 -42.30
CA ASP A 69 23.04 52.04 -43.34
C ASP A 69 23.77 51.55 -44.59
N ILE A 70 23.20 51.82 -45.76
CA ILE A 70 23.81 51.61 -47.08
C ILE A 70 23.67 52.90 -47.89
N CYS A 71 24.69 53.24 -48.68
CA CYS A 71 24.74 54.46 -49.47
C CYS A 71 24.89 54.17 -50.96
N ASP A 72 24.47 55.12 -51.78
CA ASP A 72 24.82 55.17 -53.20
C ASP A 72 26.25 55.69 -53.42
N THR A 73 26.73 55.65 -54.67
CA THR A 73 28.05 56.18 -55.03
C THR A 73 28.16 57.71 -54.93
N ASP A 74 27.06 58.43 -54.73
CA ASP A 74 27.00 59.88 -54.49
C ASP A 74 26.99 60.25 -52.98
N GLY A 75 26.90 59.24 -52.11
CA GLY A 75 26.96 59.35 -50.65
C GLY A 75 25.61 59.64 -49.98
N LEU A 76 24.48 59.41 -50.66
CA LEU A 76 23.16 59.43 -50.06
C LEU A 76 22.89 58.05 -49.44
N CYS A 77 22.47 58.02 -48.18
CA CYS A 77 22.28 56.78 -47.43
C CYS A 77 20.84 56.61 -46.99
N ASP A 78 20.42 55.36 -46.89
CA ASP A 78 19.19 54.94 -46.24
C ASP A 78 19.48 53.81 -45.25
N SER A 79 18.56 53.60 -44.30
CA SER A 79 18.70 52.61 -43.25
C SER A 79 17.72 51.46 -43.42
N ALA A 80 18.14 50.25 -43.13
CA ALA A 80 17.28 49.07 -43.13
C ALA A 80 17.48 48.24 -41.86
N THR A 81 16.44 47.50 -41.48
CA THR A 81 16.43 46.60 -40.33
C THR A 81 16.55 45.16 -40.80
N VAL A 82 17.48 44.43 -40.19
CA VAL A 82 17.56 42.97 -40.31
C VAL A 82 16.94 42.37 -39.06
N THR A 83 15.86 41.60 -39.24
CA THR A 83 15.27 40.76 -38.19
C THR A 83 15.78 39.34 -38.35
N VAL A 84 16.41 38.82 -37.30
CA VAL A 84 16.84 37.42 -37.22
C VAL A 84 15.90 36.69 -36.27
N VAL A 85 15.22 35.67 -36.76
CA VAL A 85 14.39 34.77 -35.96
C VAL A 85 15.25 33.57 -35.55
N ILE A 86 15.54 33.46 -34.26
CA ILE A 86 16.32 32.35 -33.71
C ILE A 86 15.34 31.30 -33.19
N GLU A 87 15.30 30.15 -33.86
CA GLU A 87 14.46 29.01 -33.50
C GLU A 87 15.23 28.05 -32.59
N LEU A 88 14.55 27.35 -31.68
CA LEU A 88 15.19 26.41 -30.75
C LEU A 88 15.94 25.27 -31.48
N GLY A 89 15.52 24.95 -32.71
CA GLY A 89 15.85 23.71 -33.40
C GLY A 89 15.12 22.52 -32.76
N ASN A 90 15.17 21.35 -33.39
CA ASN A 90 14.64 20.14 -32.78
C ASN A 90 15.57 19.69 -31.63
N VAL A 91 15.00 19.50 -30.44
CA VAL A 91 15.71 18.97 -29.26
C VAL A 91 14.98 17.73 -28.75
N PRO A 92 15.70 16.74 -28.18
CA PRO A 92 15.03 15.55 -27.67
C PRO A 92 14.07 15.88 -26.53
N PRO A 93 13.08 15.00 -26.28
CA PRO A 93 12.24 15.07 -25.09
C PRO A 93 13.03 15.06 -23.79
N ASN A 94 12.40 15.53 -22.72
CA ASN A 94 12.84 15.32 -21.35
C ASN A 94 11.97 14.25 -20.70
N ALA A 95 12.39 12.99 -20.81
CA ALA A 95 11.74 11.87 -20.13
C ALA A 95 12.08 11.86 -18.64
N GLN A 96 11.10 11.63 -17.76
CA GLN A 96 11.27 11.62 -16.30
C GLN A 96 10.99 10.23 -15.73
N ASP A 97 11.74 9.84 -14.69
CA ASP A 97 11.54 8.55 -14.04
C ASP A 97 10.19 8.49 -13.30
N ASP A 98 9.59 7.31 -13.29
CA ASP A 98 8.27 7.03 -12.72
C ASP A 98 8.34 6.01 -11.59
N SER A 99 7.39 6.10 -10.65
CA SER A 99 7.28 5.15 -9.54
C SER A 99 5.82 4.76 -9.30
N PHE A 100 5.58 3.45 -9.21
CA PHE A 100 4.27 2.85 -8.97
C PHE A 100 4.34 1.76 -7.91
N GLU A 101 3.19 1.41 -7.36
CA GLU A 101 3.01 0.28 -6.47
C GLU A 101 1.86 -0.60 -7.00
N THR A 102 2.00 -1.91 -6.89
CA THR A 102 0.91 -2.85 -7.19
C THR A 102 0.95 -4.04 -6.24
N PRO A 103 -0.20 -4.63 -5.87
CA PRO A 103 -0.19 -5.92 -5.20
C PRO A 103 0.46 -7.01 -6.06
N GLU A 104 0.99 -8.04 -5.40
CA GLU A 104 1.42 -9.28 -6.05
C GLU A 104 0.34 -9.82 -7.00
N ASP A 105 0.76 -10.39 -8.13
CA ASP A 105 -0.10 -10.97 -9.17
C ASP A 105 -1.15 -10.03 -9.78
N THR A 106 -1.09 -8.74 -9.46
CA THR A 106 -2.03 -7.74 -9.94
C THR A 106 -1.36 -6.88 -11.02
N PRO A 107 -1.81 -6.97 -12.28
CA PRO A 107 -1.35 -6.06 -13.32
C PRO A 107 -1.70 -4.61 -12.99
N VAL A 108 -0.79 -3.70 -13.32
CA VAL A 108 -0.98 -2.26 -13.18
C VAL A 108 -0.80 -1.58 -14.53
N ASP A 109 -1.71 -0.66 -14.84
CA ASP A 109 -1.60 0.21 -16.01
C ASP A 109 -0.81 1.47 -15.62
N ILE A 110 0.24 1.73 -16.40
CA ILE A 110 1.24 2.77 -16.18
C ILE A 110 1.12 3.78 -17.32
N GLU A 111 0.73 5.01 -17.00
CA GLU A 111 0.76 6.15 -17.90
C GLU A 111 2.10 6.89 -17.77
N ALA A 112 3.13 6.40 -18.46
CA ALA A 112 4.50 6.87 -18.26
C ALA A 112 4.73 8.32 -18.75
N ALA A 113 4.02 8.75 -19.80
CA ALA A 113 4.24 10.08 -20.39
C ALA A 113 3.61 11.26 -19.60
N VAL A 114 3.02 11.05 -18.42
CA VAL A 114 2.28 12.09 -17.69
C VAL A 114 3.21 13.22 -17.21
N ASN A 115 4.45 12.88 -16.86
CA ASN A 115 5.50 13.79 -16.39
C ASN A 115 6.54 14.13 -17.48
N ASP A 116 6.40 13.57 -18.68
CA ASP A 116 7.29 13.80 -19.81
C ASP A 116 6.90 15.04 -20.60
N LEU A 117 7.90 15.78 -21.07
CA LEU A 117 7.69 16.98 -21.89
C LEU A 117 8.75 17.10 -22.96
N ASP A 118 8.35 17.62 -24.13
CA ASP A 118 9.27 18.05 -25.17
C ASP A 118 9.44 19.59 -25.18
N PRO A 119 10.67 20.13 -25.21
CA PRO A 119 10.87 21.58 -25.25
C PRO A 119 10.34 22.29 -26.51
N ASN A 120 10.16 21.58 -27.62
CA ASN A 120 9.49 22.03 -28.85
C ASN A 120 7.97 21.81 -28.83
N ASP A 121 7.41 21.23 -27.75
CA ASP A 121 5.98 20.90 -27.60
C ASP A 121 5.47 19.96 -28.70
N ASN A 122 6.32 19.04 -29.15
CA ASN A 122 6.05 18.08 -30.23
C ASN A 122 6.31 16.62 -29.80
N LEU A 123 6.12 16.32 -28.51
CA LEU A 123 6.25 14.98 -27.93
C LEU A 123 5.30 14.00 -28.63
N ASP A 124 5.82 12.88 -29.13
CA ASP A 124 5.01 11.82 -29.73
C ASP A 124 4.80 10.68 -28.73
N VAL A 125 3.71 10.73 -27.97
CA VAL A 125 3.34 9.67 -27.01
C VAL A 125 3.09 8.31 -27.69
N THR A 126 2.90 8.26 -29.01
CA THR A 126 2.73 7.00 -29.75
C THR A 126 4.05 6.30 -30.05
N SER A 127 5.18 7.01 -29.89
CA SER A 127 6.54 6.48 -30.11
C SER A 127 7.07 5.63 -28.96
N CYS A 128 6.41 5.66 -27.78
CA CYS A 128 6.87 4.98 -26.58
C CYS A 128 7.10 3.48 -26.77
N VAL A 129 8.28 3.02 -26.37
CA VAL A 129 8.66 1.62 -26.42
C VAL A 129 9.48 1.24 -25.19
N ALA A 130 9.11 0.13 -24.54
CA ALA A 130 9.94 -0.45 -23.49
C ALA A 130 11.23 -0.99 -24.11
N THR A 131 12.39 -0.57 -23.58
CA THR A 131 13.71 -0.84 -24.15
C THR A 131 14.52 -1.85 -23.36
N SER A 132 14.25 -2.00 -22.06
CA SER A 132 14.89 -2.99 -21.20
C SER A 132 14.03 -3.31 -19.99
N GLY A 133 14.32 -4.43 -19.32
CA GLY A 133 13.50 -4.94 -18.23
C GLY A 133 12.08 -5.35 -18.67
N PRO A 134 11.19 -5.66 -17.72
CA PRO A 134 11.49 -5.93 -16.31
C PRO A 134 12.30 -7.21 -16.11
N SER A 135 12.87 -7.41 -14.93
CA SER A 135 13.57 -8.67 -14.60
C SER A 135 12.64 -9.70 -13.97
N ASN A 136 11.53 -9.27 -13.37
CA ASN A 136 10.59 -10.12 -12.64
C ASN A 136 9.13 -9.78 -12.98
N GLY A 137 8.89 -9.56 -14.28
CA GLY A 137 7.59 -9.25 -14.82
C GLY A 137 7.65 -9.05 -16.32
N SER A 138 6.49 -8.74 -16.89
CA SER A 138 6.35 -8.45 -18.31
C SER A 138 5.65 -7.12 -18.51
N VAL A 139 6.09 -6.39 -19.52
CA VAL A 139 5.47 -5.13 -19.95
C VAL A 139 4.86 -5.33 -21.31
N LEU A 140 3.56 -5.03 -21.41
CA LEU A 140 2.86 -4.92 -22.69
C LEU A 140 2.54 -3.46 -22.96
N GLY A 141 3.07 -2.92 -24.05
CA GLY A 141 2.67 -1.60 -24.53
C GLY A 141 1.27 -1.64 -25.16
N ASN A 142 0.35 -0.84 -24.63
CA ASN A 142 -1.01 -0.68 -25.17
C ASN A 142 -1.14 0.53 -26.12
N GLY A 143 -0.02 1.18 -26.43
CA GLY A 143 0.07 2.40 -27.23
C GLY A 143 -0.12 3.66 -26.40
N ASN A 144 0.17 4.83 -27.00
CA ASN A 144 0.08 6.15 -26.35
C ASN A 144 0.83 6.24 -25.01
N CYS A 145 2.00 5.60 -24.92
CA CYS A 145 2.82 5.53 -23.69
C CYS A 145 2.10 4.95 -22.46
N VAL A 146 1.12 4.08 -22.70
CA VAL A 146 0.48 3.27 -21.67
C VAL A 146 1.04 1.87 -21.70
N PHE A 147 1.56 1.44 -20.56
CA PHE A 147 2.13 0.11 -20.36
C PHE A 147 1.29 -0.65 -19.34
N THR A 148 0.92 -1.89 -19.65
CA THR A 148 0.46 -2.82 -18.60
C THR A 148 1.69 -3.57 -18.12
N TYR A 149 2.12 -3.29 -16.90
CA TYR A 149 3.08 -4.13 -16.20
C TYR A 149 2.30 -5.26 -15.52
N THR A 150 2.68 -6.49 -15.83
CA THR A 150 2.21 -7.70 -15.16
C THR A 150 3.39 -8.29 -14.42
N PRO A 151 3.43 -8.27 -13.08
CA PRO A 151 4.46 -8.95 -12.32
C PRO A 151 4.55 -10.42 -12.75
N ASP A 152 5.75 -11.00 -12.68
CA ASP A 152 5.87 -12.45 -12.78
C ASP A 152 5.10 -13.05 -11.61
N THR A 153 4.42 -14.17 -11.86
CA THR A 153 3.57 -14.77 -10.83
C THR A 153 4.36 -15.04 -9.56
N GLY A 154 3.91 -14.47 -8.44
CA GLY A 154 4.55 -14.60 -7.14
C GLY A 154 5.74 -13.66 -6.88
N PHE A 155 6.02 -12.69 -7.76
CA PHE A 155 7.12 -11.74 -7.55
C PHE A 155 6.73 -10.64 -6.55
N VAL A 156 7.62 -10.40 -5.58
CA VAL A 156 7.47 -9.36 -4.56
C VAL A 156 8.81 -8.67 -4.36
N GLY A 157 8.78 -7.35 -4.27
CA GLY A 157 9.96 -6.49 -4.25
C GLY A 157 9.91 -5.47 -5.38
N THR A 158 11.03 -4.82 -5.63
CA THR A 158 11.13 -3.77 -6.65
C THR A 158 11.50 -4.39 -8.00
N ASP A 159 10.76 -4.05 -9.04
CA ASP A 159 11.11 -4.30 -10.43
C ASP A 159 11.27 -2.98 -11.18
N GLU A 160 11.99 -3.02 -12.29
CA GLU A 160 12.21 -1.82 -13.10
C GLU A 160 12.27 -2.14 -14.58
N PHE A 161 11.73 -1.26 -15.40
CA PHE A 161 11.93 -1.28 -16.84
C PHE A 161 12.24 0.12 -17.35
N THR A 162 12.94 0.21 -18.48
CA THR A 162 13.18 1.50 -19.13
C THR A 162 12.32 1.63 -20.38
N TYR A 163 11.91 2.85 -20.70
CA TYR A 163 11.24 3.16 -21.96
C TYR A 163 11.94 4.31 -22.67
N ASP A 164 11.87 4.29 -24.00
CA ASP A 164 12.24 5.44 -24.84
C ASP A 164 10.96 6.13 -25.31
N ILE A 165 10.97 7.46 -25.33
CA ILE A 165 9.96 8.32 -25.93
C ILE A 165 10.64 9.33 -26.86
N CYS A 166 10.04 9.55 -28.03
CA CYS A 166 10.57 10.42 -29.07
C CYS A 166 9.65 11.60 -29.37
N ASP A 167 10.22 12.64 -29.94
CA ASP A 167 9.47 13.71 -30.60
C ASP A 167 9.00 13.27 -32.01
N THR A 168 8.12 14.07 -32.62
CA THR A 168 7.63 13.82 -33.99
C THR A 168 8.70 13.95 -35.09
N GLU A 169 9.90 14.40 -34.75
CA GLU A 169 11.05 14.59 -35.66
C GLU A 169 12.13 13.50 -35.49
N GLY A 170 11.96 12.59 -34.52
CA GLY A 170 12.76 11.39 -34.29
C GLY A 170 13.91 11.50 -33.28
N LEU A 171 14.01 12.56 -32.47
CA LEU A 171 14.93 12.56 -31.33
C LEU A 171 14.24 11.97 -30.10
N CYS A 172 14.99 11.20 -29.30
CA CYS A 172 14.42 10.40 -28.21
C CYS A 172 15.17 10.62 -26.88
N ALA A 173 14.47 10.34 -25.79
CA ALA A 173 15.01 10.26 -24.44
C ALA A 173 14.52 8.98 -23.74
N THR A 174 15.23 8.58 -22.69
CA THR A 174 14.98 7.35 -21.94
C THR A 174 14.67 7.70 -20.48
N ALA A 175 13.67 7.03 -19.90
CA ALA A 175 13.35 7.08 -18.48
C ALA A 175 13.14 5.67 -17.91
N THR A 176 13.19 5.58 -16.58
CA THR A 176 13.02 4.35 -15.81
C THR A 176 11.68 4.37 -15.09
N VAL A 177 10.91 3.29 -15.21
CA VAL A 177 9.76 3.04 -14.36
C VAL A 177 10.17 2.04 -13.28
N THR A 178 10.02 2.43 -12.03
CA THR A 178 10.20 1.57 -10.85
C THR A 178 8.84 1.14 -10.31
N ILE A 179 8.63 -0.15 -10.13
CA ILE A 179 7.39 -0.71 -9.59
C ILE A 179 7.72 -1.48 -8.31
N ASP A 180 7.11 -1.09 -7.20
CA ASP A 180 7.17 -1.85 -5.95
C ASP A 180 5.99 -2.82 -5.90
N ILE A 181 6.28 -4.12 -5.90
CA ILE A 181 5.27 -5.18 -5.82
C ILE A 181 5.19 -5.66 -4.38
N ILE A 182 4.02 -5.51 -3.76
CA ILE A 182 3.81 -5.70 -2.32
C ILE A 182 2.75 -6.78 -2.00
N ILE A 183 2.85 -7.38 -0.82
CA ILE A 183 1.81 -8.27 -0.24
C ILE A 183 1.16 -7.53 0.92
N CYS A 184 -0.18 -7.45 0.93
CA CYS A 184 -1.02 -7.01 2.06
C CYS A 184 -0.46 -5.76 2.83
N GLY A 185 0.16 -4.80 2.11
CA GLY A 185 0.61 -3.51 2.65
C GLY A 185 1.92 -3.43 3.45
N LEU A 186 2.82 -4.44 3.45
CA LEU A 186 4.10 -4.38 4.20
C LEU A 186 5.36 -4.47 3.33
N THR A 187 6.41 -3.71 3.69
CA THR A 187 7.68 -3.69 2.95
C THR A 187 8.60 -4.87 3.30
N VAL A 188 9.50 -5.23 2.38
CA VAL A 188 10.48 -6.34 2.53
C VAL A 188 11.40 -6.16 3.76
N SER A 189 11.71 -4.91 4.12
CA SER A 189 12.58 -4.61 5.27
C SER A 189 11.92 -4.96 6.61
N GLU A 190 10.63 -4.68 6.74
CA GLU A 190 9.87 -4.90 7.99
C GLU A 190 9.69 -6.40 8.27
N ARG A 191 9.56 -7.21 7.21
CA ARG A 191 9.36 -8.67 7.28
C ARG A 191 10.61 -9.44 7.68
N CYS A 192 11.78 -9.01 7.20
CA CYS A 192 13.05 -9.68 7.47
C CYS A 192 13.58 -9.45 8.89
N ASP A 193 13.25 -8.30 9.49
CA ASP A 193 13.67 -7.97 10.85
C ASP A 193 12.77 -8.64 11.89
N ALA A 194 11.46 -8.78 11.62
CA ALA A 194 10.53 -9.53 12.45
C ALA A 194 10.88 -11.04 12.52
N LEU A 195 11.17 -11.67 11.37
CA LEU A 195 11.52 -13.09 11.31
C LEU A 195 12.90 -13.40 11.93
N LYS A 196 13.87 -12.49 11.80
CA LYS A 196 15.21 -12.64 12.41
C LYS A 196 15.18 -12.46 13.93
N ALA A 197 14.30 -11.60 14.45
CA ALA A 197 14.14 -11.40 15.89
C ALA A 197 13.57 -12.66 16.58
N GLU A 198 12.63 -13.33 15.93
CA GLU A 198 11.87 -14.48 16.47
C GLU A 198 12.70 -15.78 16.49
N ILE A 199 13.52 -16.03 15.46
CA ILE A 199 14.44 -17.19 15.41
C ILE A 199 15.54 -17.12 16.49
N VAL A 200 15.94 -15.92 16.90
CA VAL A 200 16.97 -15.71 17.93
C VAL A 200 16.42 -15.89 19.34
N ASP A 201 15.16 -15.51 19.59
CA ASP A 201 14.55 -15.56 20.93
C ASP A 201 14.10 -16.98 21.33
N LEU A 202 13.80 -17.85 20.36
CA LEU A 202 13.44 -19.26 20.57
C LEU A 202 14.65 -20.19 20.88
N GLY A 203 15.88 -19.67 20.91
CA GLY A 203 17.07 -20.42 21.34
C GLY A 203 17.49 -21.59 20.41
N VAL A 204 16.95 -21.67 19.20
CA VAL A 204 17.23 -22.75 18.24
C VAL A 204 18.62 -22.56 17.63
N THR A 205 19.59 -23.37 18.08
CA THR A 205 20.99 -23.26 17.61
C THR A 205 21.40 -24.36 16.63
N SER A 206 20.55 -25.37 16.37
CA SER A 206 20.77 -26.35 15.30
C SER A 206 19.52 -27.15 14.91
N ALA A 207 19.52 -27.71 13.69
CA ALA A 207 18.44 -28.52 13.11
C ALA A 207 18.09 -29.81 13.90
N ALA A 208 18.90 -30.22 14.88
CA ALA A 208 18.68 -31.41 15.68
C ALA A 208 17.64 -31.22 16.81
N ASP A 209 17.33 -29.98 17.18
CA ASP A 209 16.32 -29.67 18.21
C ASP A 209 14.87 -29.73 17.66
N ILE A 210 14.72 -29.87 16.33
CA ILE A 210 13.44 -29.89 15.62
C ILE A 210 12.64 -31.17 15.89
N GLU A 211 13.28 -32.35 16.02
CA GLU A 211 12.57 -33.65 16.01
C GLU A 211 11.89 -34.07 17.33
N THR A 212 11.91 -33.25 18.38
CA THR A 212 11.39 -33.67 19.71
C THR A 212 10.31 -32.76 20.31
N SER A 213 9.92 -31.70 19.60
CA SER A 213 8.84 -30.80 19.99
C SER A 213 7.51 -31.25 19.35
N PRO A 214 6.34 -31.12 20.00
CA PRO A 214 5.03 -31.26 19.34
C PRO A 214 4.85 -30.34 18.12
N GLN A 215 5.65 -29.27 18.02
CA GLN A 215 5.73 -28.36 16.87
C GLN A 215 6.52 -28.94 15.68
N SER A 216 7.16 -30.10 15.83
CA SER A 216 8.02 -30.69 14.80
C SER A 216 7.24 -31.11 13.56
N ASP A 217 6.03 -31.63 13.71
CA ASP A 217 5.27 -32.14 12.57
C ASP A 217 4.67 -31.00 11.74
N ALA A 218 4.34 -29.88 12.39
CA ALA A 218 4.01 -28.60 11.76
C ALA A 218 5.17 -28.03 10.94
N LEU A 219 6.34 -27.91 11.57
CA LEU A 219 7.54 -27.34 10.96
C LEU A 219 8.13 -28.25 9.88
N ASN A 220 8.11 -29.56 10.11
CA ASN A 220 8.61 -30.55 9.17
C ASN A 220 7.66 -30.67 7.97
N TRP A 221 6.36 -30.40 8.11
CA TRP A 221 5.44 -30.32 6.96
C TRP A 221 5.54 -28.99 6.20
N LEU A 222 5.78 -27.87 6.89
CA LEU A 222 6.18 -26.59 6.26
C LEU A 222 7.53 -26.68 5.50
N CYS A 223 8.34 -27.71 5.75
CA CYS A 223 9.70 -27.84 5.21
C CYS A 223 10.04 -29.20 4.56
N THR A 224 9.11 -30.16 4.38
CA THR A 224 9.42 -31.48 3.75
C THR A 224 9.12 -31.51 2.26
N ALA A 225 10.19 -31.74 1.52
CA ALA A 225 10.29 -31.59 0.07
C ALA A 225 9.66 -32.70 -0.78
N ASP A 226 8.62 -33.43 -0.33
CA ASP A 226 8.08 -34.50 -1.20
C ASP A 226 6.61 -34.89 -0.95
N THR A 227 5.67 -34.02 -1.36
CA THR A 227 4.51 -34.44 -2.16
C THR A 227 4.01 -33.29 -3.03
N ARG A 228 4.59 -33.16 -4.24
CA ARG A 228 4.01 -32.45 -5.41
C ARG A 228 3.23 -31.17 -5.12
N TYR A 229 3.96 -30.12 -4.72
CA TYR A 229 3.65 -28.77 -5.19
C TYR A 229 4.87 -28.24 -5.92
N VAL A 230 4.70 -28.04 -7.22
CA VAL A 230 5.64 -27.28 -8.04
C VAL A 230 5.13 -25.85 -7.96
N CYS A 231 5.79 -25.00 -7.17
CA CYS A 231 5.82 -23.58 -7.48
C CYS A 231 6.23 -23.49 -8.95
N PRO A 232 5.44 -22.89 -9.85
CA PRO A 232 5.96 -22.64 -11.19
C PRO A 232 7.03 -21.57 -11.06
N GLY A 233 8.27 -22.01 -10.87
CA GLY A 233 9.50 -21.22 -10.94
C GLY A 233 9.53 -19.91 -10.11
N ASP A 234 10.16 -19.99 -8.93
CA ASP A 234 11.11 -18.97 -8.42
C ASP A 234 10.75 -18.19 -7.13
N GLY A 235 9.62 -18.47 -6.47
CA GLY A 235 9.57 -18.59 -5.00
C GLY A 235 9.31 -17.36 -4.10
N TYR A 236 8.04 -17.25 -3.66
CA TYR A 236 7.49 -16.96 -2.30
C TYR A 236 7.09 -15.52 -1.94
N CYS A 237 5.80 -15.28 -1.59
CA CYS A 237 5.19 -15.72 -0.32
C CYS A 237 3.65 -15.91 -0.27
N ALA A 238 3.22 -17.17 -0.17
CA ALA A 238 2.01 -17.65 0.50
C ALA A 238 2.34 -18.30 1.88
N VAL A 239 3.49 -17.94 2.48
CA VAL A 239 4.08 -18.67 3.63
C VAL A 239 3.73 -18.03 4.97
N HIS A 240 3.52 -16.71 5.02
CA HIS A 240 3.34 -15.99 6.29
C HIS A 240 1.98 -16.24 6.93
N GLN A 241 0.88 -16.06 6.18
CA GLN A 241 -0.47 -16.33 6.65
C GLN A 241 -0.67 -17.83 6.95
N ARG A 242 -0.11 -18.72 6.11
CA ARG A 242 -0.03 -20.16 6.40
C ARG A 242 0.68 -20.46 7.70
N TYR A 243 1.84 -19.84 7.92
CA TYR A 243 2.59 -20.04 9.15
C TYR A 243 1.78 -19.61 10.36
N ILE A 244 1.15 -18.43 10.32
CA ILE A 244 0.33 -17.93 11.43
C ILE A 244 -0.85 -18.87 11.70
N MET A 245 -1.58 -19.25 10.65
CA MET A 245 -2.72 -20.16 10.76
C MET A 245 -2.31 -21.57 11.19
N ALA A 246 -1.17 -22.08 10.72
CA ALA A 246 -0.60 -23.34 11.19
C ALA A 246 -0.19 -23.23 12.65
N THR A 247 0.49 -22.16 13.05
CA THR A 247 0.87 -21.92 14.45
C THR A 247 -0.37 -21.89 15.34
N LEU A 248 -1.44 -21.19 14.93
CA LEU A 248 -2.73 -21.21 15.63
C LEU A 248 -3.24 -22.65 15.76
N TYR A 249 -3.38 -23.37 14.64
CA TYR A 249 -3.81 -24.77 14.63
C TYR A 249 -3.03 -25.67 15.57
N TYR A 250 -1.71 -25.65 15.52
CA TYR A 250 -0.89 -26.52 16.37
C TYR A 250 -0.85 -26.06 17.83
N SER A 251 -0.93 -24.76 18.07
CA SER A 251 -0.99 -24.20 19.42
C SER A 251 -2.32 -24.47 20.12
N THR A 252 -3.37 -24.82 19.36
CA THR A 252 -4.71 -25.14 19.88
C THR A 252 -5.18 -26.54 19.49
N GLU A 253 -4.27 -27.41 19.06
CA GLU A 253 -4.55 -28.81 18.69
C GLU A 253 -5.76 -28.96 17.74
N GLY A 254 -5.72 -28.24 16.61
CA GLY A 254 -6.87 -28.03 15.73
C GLY A 254 -7.40 -29.24 14.95
N ASP A 255 -6.86 -30.44 15.19
CA ASP A 255 -7.41 -31.70 14.67
C ASP A 255 -8.88 -31.88 15.07
N ASP A 256 -9.28 -31.32 16.21
CA ASP A 256 -10.63 -31.41 16.78
C ASP A 256 -11.46 -30.12 16.67
N TRP A 257 -11.04 -29.16 15.83
CA TRP A 257 -11.81 -27.94 15.60
C TRP A 257 -13.19 -28.24 15.02
N THR A 258 -14.21 -27.54 15.54
CA THR A 258 -15.56 -27.61 14.97
C THR A 258 -16.18 -26.21 14.85
N ASN A 259 -17.26 -26.11 14.05
CA ASN A 259 -18.02 -24.88 13.88
C ASN A 259 -19.45 -25.11 14.42
N CYS A 260 -19.54 -25.73 15.59
CA CYS A 260 -20.79 -26.13 16.23
C CYS A 260 -20.67 -25.99 17.75
N SER A 261 -21.19 -24.90 18.30
CA SER A 261 -21.26 -24.67 19.76
C SER A 261 -21.86 -25.86 20.52
N GLN A 262 -21.38 -26.14 21.74
CA GLN A 262 -21.85 -27.29 22.54
C GLN A 262 -23.32 -27.19 22.96
N GLU A 263 -23.93 -25.99 22.85
CA GLU A 263 -25.33 -25.74 23.17
C GLU A 263 -26.31 -26.07 22.03
N SER A 264 -25.80 -26.34 20.82
CA SER A 264 -26.64 -26.55 19.65
C SER A 264 -27.31 -27.94 19.65
N THR A 265 -28.61 -27.99 19.96
CA THR A 265 -29.39 -29.23 19.90
C THR A 265 -29.61 -29.68 18.45
N GLY A 266 -28.67 -30.40 17.84
CA GLY A 266 -28.86 -31.31 16.70
C GLY A 266 -29.50 -30.79 15.40
N THR A 267 -29.88 -29.52 15.31
CA THR A 267 -30.43 -28.85 14.13
C THR A 267 -29.81 -27.48 13.85
N ASP A 268 -28.96 -26.96 14.74
CA ASP A 268 -28.20 -25.71 14.54
C ASP A 268 -26.76 -25.97 14.06
N CYS A 269 -26.23 -27.17 14.34
CA CYS A 269 -25.22 -27.75 13.47
C CYS A 269 -25.93 -28.00 12.13
N ASP A 270 -25.86 -27.10 11.16
CA ASP A 270 -26.43 -27.39 9.83
C ASP A 270 -25.41 -28.21 9.02
N PRO A 271 -25.55 -29.55 8.90
CA PRO A 271 -24.69 -30.33 8.03
C PRO A 271 -24.98 -30.06 6.54
N ILE A 272 -26.01 -29.27 6.21
CA ILE A 272 -26.45 -28.93 4.85
C ILE A 272 -25.79 -27.64 4.35
N ASN A 273 -25.58 -26.62 5.19
CA ASN A 273 -24.74 -25.46 4.82
C ASN A 273 -23.23 -25.71 4.96
N ASN A 274 -22.83 -26.69 5.75
CA ASN A 274 -21.43 -27.13 5.82
C ASN A 274 -20.96 -27.90 4.58
N GLN A 275 -21.84 -28.26 3.63
CA GLN A 275 -21.40 -28.82 2.35
C GLN A 275 -20.78 -27.78 1.40
N ASN A 276 -20.87 -26.49 1.73
CA ASN A 276 -20.41 -25.39 0.89
C ASN A 276 -19.31 -24.53 1.54
N GLN A 277 -18.81 -24.90 2.73
CA GLN A 277 -17.58 -24.31 3.24
C GLN A 277 -16.39 -25.03 2.61
N PRO A 278 -15.44 -24.31 2.00
CA PRO A 278 -14.16 -24.90 1.62
C PRO A 278 -13.53 -25.62 2.82
N GLY A 279 -13.00 -26.83 2.61
CA GLY A 279 -12.35 -27.62 3.67
C GLY A 279 -13.24 -28.52 4.55
N PHE A 280 -14.58 -28.44 4.48
CA PHE A 280 -15.45 -29.31 5.28
C PHE A 280 -15.52 -30.77 4.75
N ASN A 281 -15.32 -31.76 5.62
CA ASN A 281 -15.50 -33.18 5.33
C ASN A 281 -16.59 -33.78 6.22
N PRO A 282 -17.71 -34.31 5.66
CA PRO A 282 -18.81 -34.88 6.45
C PRO A 282 -18.46 -36.18 7.21
N ASN A 283 -17.21 -36.67 7.13
CA ASN A 283 -16.73 -37.88 7.79
C ASN A 283 -15.83 -37.62 9.02
N GLY A 284 -15.70 -36.37 9.48
CA GLY A 284 -15.02 -36.05 10.75
C GLY A 284 -13.48 -36.04 10.69
N SER A 285 -12.87 -35.73 9.54
CA SER A 285 -11.48 -35.28 9.52
C SER A 285 -11.45 -33.84 9.00
N VAL A 286 -11.10 -32.89 9.86
CA VAL A 286 -10.90 -31.49 9.47
C VAL A 286 -9.76 -31.46 8.45
N ARG A 287 -10.00 -30.85 7.28
CA ARG A 287 -8.98 -30.72 6.22
C ARG A 287 -8.24 -29.40 6.35
N PHE A 288 -7.78 -29.06 7.55
CA PHE A 288 -7.20 -27.75 7.83
C PHE A 288 -5.99 -27.44 6.92
N LEU A 289 -5.21 -28.45 6.53
CA LEU A 289 -4.00 -28.29 5.72
C LEU A 289 -4.04 -29.00 4.36
N ASP A 290 -5.14 -29.65 3.97
CA ASP A 290 -5.17 -30.38 2.69
C ASP A 290 -5.30 -29.44 1.48
N SER A 291 -5.76 -28.20 1.69
CA SER A 291 -5.88 -27.20 0.63
C SER A 291 -4.63 -26.34 0.50
N GLN A 292 -4.33 -26.05 -0.77
CA GLN A 292 -3.26 -25.19 -1.22
C GLN A 292 -3.74 -23.75 -1.40
N ASP A 293 -4.96 -23.45 -0.97
CA ASP A 293 -5.51 -22.11 -0.81
C ASP A 293 -5.86 -21.94 0.68
N GLU A 294 -5.22 -20.98 1.34
CA GLU A 294 -5.42 -20.64 2.75
C GLU A 294 -6.83 -20.13 3.02
N CYS A 295 -7.46 -19.53 2.01
CA CYS A 295 -8.84 -19.08 2.07
C CYS A 295 -9.82 -20.26 2.04
N GLU A 296 -9.33 -21.46 1.71
CA GLU A 296 -10.08 -22.70 1.82
C GLU A 296 -9.85 -23.44 3.15
N TRP A 297 -9.01 -22.90 4.03
CA TRP A 297 -8.75 -23.53 5.33
C TRP A 297 -9.94 -23.36 6.25
N PHE A 298 -10.20 -24.38 7.05
CA PHE A 298 -11.31 -24.36 7.99
C PHE A 298 -11.19 -23.16 8.94
N GLY A 299 -12.26 -22.38 9.04
CA GLY A 299 -12.33 -21.18 9.86
C GLY A 299 -11.69 -19.94 9.26
N ALA A 300 -10.88 -20.03 8.19
CA ALA A 300 -10.29 -18.88 7.52
C ALA A 300 -11.18 -18.40 6.36
N ARG A 301 -11.32 -17.08 6.17
CA ARG A 301 -11.90 -16.50 4.95
C ARG A 301 -11.14 -15.27 4.49
N CYS A 302 -10.96 -15.19 3.18
CA CYS A 302 -10.38 -14.03 2.50
C CYS A 302 -11.44 -13.26 1.71
N VAL A 303 -11.08 -12.10 1.17
CA VAL A 303 -11.87 -11.47 0.10
C VAL A 303 -11.34 -11.98 -1.23
N GLU A 304 -12.25 -12.30 -2.15
CA GLU A 304 -11.96 -13.02 -3.41
C GLU A 304 -10.92 -12.32 -4.33
N THR A 305 -10.62 -11.04 -4.10
CA THR A 305 -9.77 -10.25 -5.00
C THR A 305 -8.29 -10.23 -4.64
N ASP A 306 -7.91 -10.50 -3.39
CA ASP A 306 -6.52 -10.32 -2.90
C ASP A 306 -6.02 -11.44 -1.99
N GLN A 307 -6.84 -12.46 -1.70
CA GLN A 307 -6.47 -13.63 -0.90
C GLN A 307 -5.90 -13.33 0.51
N CYS A 308 -6.06 -12.12 1.05
CA CYS A 308 -5.65 -11.84 2.43
C CYS A 308 -6.72 -12.36 3.43
N ILE A 309 -6.31 -13.11 4.45
CA ILE A 309 -7.19 -13.61 5.52
C ILE A 309 -7.75 -12.43 6.31
N ARG A 310 -9.10 -12.31 6.35
CA ARG A 310 -9.81 -11.27 7.09
C ARG A 310 -10.75 -11.80 8.16
N ILE A 311 -11.06 -13.08 8.11
CA ILE A 311 -11.93 -13.76 9.06
C ILE A 311 -11.22 -15.02 9.54
N ILE A 312 -11.10 -15.16 10.84
CA ILE A 312 -10.82 -16.42 11.53
C ILE A 312 -12.01 -16.67 12.45
N GLN A 313 -12.71 -17.79 12.25
CA GLN A 313 -13.86 -18.19 13.05
C GLN A 313 -13.77 -19.68 13.34
N ILE A 314 -13.61 -20.03 14.62
CA ILE A 314 -13.49 -21.39 15.13
C ILE A 314 -14.35 -21.48 16.39
N GLU A 315 -15.45 -22.23 16.36
CA GLU A 315 -16.46 -22.27 17.43
C GLU A 315 -16.30 -23.44 18.40
N THR A 316 -15.35 -24.35 18.22
CA THR A 316 -15.13 -25.41 19.23
C THR A 316 -13.71 -25.87 19.22
N ILE A 317 -13.05 -25.75 20.37
CA ILE A 317 -11.64 -26.12 20.52
C ILE A 317 -11.54 -27.11 21.68
N ASN A 318 -11.60 -28.39 21.35
CA ASN A 318 -11.80 -29.46 22.34
C ASN A 318 -10.58 -29.75 23.22
N GLN A 319 -9.39 -29.24 22.86
CA GLN A 319 -8.13 -29.56 23.53
C GLN A 319 -7.36 -28.30 23.92
N ALA A 320 -6.52 -28.41 24.95
CA ALA A 320 -5.95 -27.26 25.63
C ALA A 320 -4.81 -26.63 24.83
N GLY A 321 -4.85 -25.30 24.67
CA GLY A 321 -3.91 -24.56 23.83
C GLY A 321 -3.66 -23.12 24.28
N THR A 322 -3.00 -22.33 23.45
CA THR A 322 -2.80 -20.88 23.68
C THR A 322 -2.94 -20.09 22.39
N ILE A 323 -3.44 -18.86 22.45
CA ILE A 323 -3.42 -17.94 21.30
C ILE A 323 -1.96 -17.55 21.01
N PRO A 324 -1.42 -17.80 19.80
CA PRO A 324 -0.04 -17.44 19.48
C PRO A 324 0.09 -15.94 19.24
N THR A 325 1.22 -15.34 19.65
CA THR A 325 1.53 -13.92 19.46
C THR A 325 1.56 -13.50 17.98
N GLU A 326 1.86 -14.46 17.11
CA GLU A 326 1.98 -14.30 15.67
C GLU A 326 0.63 -14.02 15.00
N ILE A 327 -0.49 -14.30 15.69
CA ILE A 327 -1.83 -13.97 15.19
C ILE A 327 -1.94 -12.48 14.86
N ALA A 328 -1.26 -11.64 15.63
CA ALA A 328 -1.33 -10.19 15.48
C ALA A 328 -0.66 -9.66 14.20
N LYS A 329 0.13 -10.50 13.51
CA LYS A 329 0.75 -10.17 12.22
C LYS A 329 -0.24 -10.27 11.05
N LEU A 330 -1.44 -10.79 11.26
CA LEU A 330 -2.55 -10.70 10.31
C LEU A 330 -3.20 -9.31 10.39
N ASN A 331 -2.45 -8.27 10.03
CA ASN A 331 -2.87 -6.86 10.13
C ASN A 331 -4.22 -6.53 9.44
N GLU A 332 -4.59 -7.27 8.40
CA GLU A 332 -5.88 -7.15 7.71
C GLU A 332 -7.02 -7.98 8.33
N LEU A 333 -6.78 -8.67 9.44
CA LEU A 333 -7.80 -9.47 10.13
C LEU A 333 -8.88 -8.54 10.69
N ARG A 334 -10.12 -8.77 10.29
CA ARG A 334 -11.28 -7.96 10.68
C ARG A 334 -12.17 -8.67 11.71
N PHE A 335 -12.13 -9.99 11.70
CA PHE A 335 -12.98 -10.85 12.51
C PHE A 335 -12.13 -11.98 13.07
N LEU A 336 -12.02 -12.03 14.40
CA LEU A 336 -11.39 -13.11 15.14
C LEU A 336 -12.41 -13.67 16.14
N ALA A 337 -12.79 -14.92 15.95
CA ALA A 337 -13.67 -15.66 16.83
C ALA A 337 -13.06 -17.02 17.17
N LEU A 338 -12.73 -17.23 18.44
CA LEU A 338 -12.23 -18.47 19.01
C LEU A 338 -13.08 -18.81 20.25
N GLU A 339 -14.14 -19.58 20.04
CA GLU A 339 -15.26 -19.73 20.97
C GLU A 339 -15.39 -21.18 21.46
N ASP A 340 -16.09 -21.41 22.58
CA ASP A 340 -16.41 -22.72 23.17
C ASP A 340 -15.24 -23.73 23.18
N GLY A 341 -14.21 -23.46 23.98
CA GLY A 341 -12.98 -24.24 23.94
C GLY A 341 -12.15 -24.27 25.22
N ASN A 342 -10.97 -24.86 25.10
CA ASN A 342 -10.01 -25.01 26.20
C ASN A 342 -8.73 -24.17 25.98
N ILE A 343 -8.81 -23.06 25.24
CA ILE A 343 -7.64 -22.17 25.07
C ILE A 343 -7.31 -21.52 26.41
N GLY A 344 -6.13 -21.83 26.96
CA GLY A 344 -5.57 -21.20 28.14
C GLY A 344 -4.48 -20.17 27.82
N GLY A 345 -3.64 -19.89 28.81
CA GLY A 345 -2.60 -18.86 28.69
C GLY A 345 -3.19 -17.45 28.77
N SER A 346 -2.42 -16.42 28.40
CA SER A 346 -2.88 -15.03 28.38
C SER A 346 -3.19 -14.59 26.95
N ILE A 347 -4.09 -13.62 26.81
CA ILE A 347 -4.27 -12.91 25.55
C ILE A 347 -2.94 -12.22 25.18
N PRO A 348 -2.44 -12.33 23.93
CA PRO A 348 -1.17 -11.71 23.53
C PRO A 348 -1.11 -10.20 23.77
N GLU A 349 0.07 -9.67 24.12
CA GLU A 349 0.23 -8.23 24.38
C GLU A 349 0.31 -7.39 23.09
N ASN A 350 0.52 -7.99 21.93
CA ASN A 350 0.69 -7.28 20.66
C ASN A 350 -0.59 -7.20 19.80
N MET A 351 -1.77 -7.39 20.40
CA MET A 351 -3.05 -7.42 19.66
C MET A 351 -3.34 -6.11 18.92
N ASN A 352 -2.73 -4.99 19.32
CA ASN A 352 -2.84 -3.70 18.62
C ASN A 352 -2.25 -3.71 17.20
N GLU A 353 -1.48 -4.72 16.80
CA GLU A 353 -1.00 -4.88 15.42
C GLU A 353 -2.13 -5.30 14.46
N LEU A 354 -3.26 -5.80 14.98
CA LEU A 354 -4.47 -6.10 14.21
C LEU A 354 -5.28 -4.82 13.96
N THR A 355 -4.71 -3.89 13.19
CA THR A 355 -5.24 -2.53 13.03
C THR A 355 -6.63 -2.46 12.40
N ASP A 356 -6.99 -3.47 11.60
CA ASP A 356 -8.28 -3.54 10.90
C ASP A 356 -9.34 -4.36 11.65
N LEU A 357 -9.03 -4.83 12.87
CA LEU A 357 -9.91 -5.69 13.64
C LEU A 357 -11.16 -4.94 14.12
N VAL A 358 -12.32 -5.53 13.84
CA VAL A 358 -13.64 -4.98 14.14
C VAL A 358 -14.39 -5.85 15.15
N PHE A 359 -14.10 -7.15 15.16
CA PHE A 359 -14.79 -8.14 15.96
C PHE A 359 -13.76 -9.08 16.59
N MET A 360 -13.75 -9.13 17.92
CA MET A 360 -12.96 -10.08 18.70
C MET A 360 -13.90 -10.81 19.65
N ASP A 361 -13.99 -12.12 19.49
CA ASP A 361 -14.74 -13.02 20.34
C ASP A 361 -13.83 -14.15 20.81
N LEU A 362 -13.61 -14.22 22.11
CA LEU A 362 -12.79 -15.24 22.78
C LEU A 362 -13.57 -15.86 23.96
N ASP A 363 -14.90 -15.93 23.84
CA ASP A 363 -15.76 -16.42 24.88
C ASP A 363 -15.54 -17.92 25.19
N ALA A 364 -15.96 -18.31 26.39
CA ALA A 364 -15.99 -19.70 26.84
C ALA A 364 -14.66 -20.45 26.62
N GLN A 365 -13.54 -19.83 27.01
CA GLN A 365 -12.20 -20.43 27.00
C GLN A 365 -11.63 -20.59 28.43
N GLU A 366 -10.37 -21.04 28.54
CA GLU A 366 -9.64 -21.11 29.81
C GLU A 366 -8.64 -19.94 29.98
N LEU A 367 -8.83 -18.80 29.29
CA LEU A 367 -7.87 -17.70 29.26
C LEU A 367 -7.62 -17.12 30.65
N THR A 368 -6.37 -16.82 30.97
CA THR A 368 -5.88 -16.33 32.26
C THR A 368 -5.13 -15.01 32.09
N GLY A 369 -4.67 -14.42 33.18
CA GLY A 369 -3.92 -13.16 33.12
C GLY A 369 -4.85 -11.95 33.04
N THR A 370 -4.31 -10.81 32.60
CA THR A 370 -5.08 -9.55 32.47
C THR A 370 -5.56 -9.35 31.04
N ILE A 371 -6.58 -8.53 30.85
CA ILE A 371 -6.90 -7.96 29.53
C ILE A 371 -5.73 -7.00 29.15
N PRO A 372 -4.95 -7.29 28.09
CA PRO A 372 -3.84 -6.44 27.66
C PRO A 372 -4.30 -5.02 27.34
N GLU A 373 -3.49 -4.01 27.69
CA GLU A 373 -3.85 -2.61 27.43
C GLU A 373 -3.94 -2.31 25.92
N THR A 374 -3.14 -3.02 25.12
CA THR A 374 -3.07 -2.88 23.66
C THR A 374 -4.37 -3.25 22.94
N ILE A 375 -5.25 -4.07 23.53
CA ILE A 375 -6.58 -4.31 22.96
C ILE A 375 -7.37 -3.00 22.87
N PHE A 376 -7.18 -2.10 23.84
CA PHE A 376 -7.86 -0.80 23.86
C PHE A 376 -7.27 0.23 22.89
N ASP A 377 -6.18 -0.10 22.20
CA ASP A 377 -5.62 0.70 21.11
C ASP A 377 -6.24 0.35 19.74
N ILE A 378 -7.00 -0.75 19.65
CA ILE A 378 -7.69 -1.18 18.43
C ILE A 378 -8.99 -0.39 18.29
N THR A 379 -8.88 0.90 17.97
CA THR A 379 -10.02 1.84 18.01
C THR A 379 -11.18 1.51 17.05
N GLY A 380 -10.97 0.59 16.10
CA GLY A 380 -11.99 0.09 15.19
C GLY A 380 -12.87 -1.04 15.73
N LEU A 381 -12.58 -1.56 16.94
CA LEU A 381 -13.37 -2.63 17.55
C LEU A 381 -14.81 -2.19 17.80
N THR A 382 -15.75 -3.02 17.35
CA THR A 382 -17.18 -2.90 17.60
C THR A 382 -17.70 -3.96 18.57
N THR A 383 -17.04 -5.11 18.64
CA THR A 383 -17.36 -6.20 19.57
C THR A 383 -16.08 -6.69 20.22
N LEU A 384 -16.13 -6.81 21.54
CA LEU A 384 -15.14 -7.49 22.36
C LEU A 384 -15.88 -8.38 23.37
N ASP A 385 -15.95 -9.67 23.07
CA ASP A 385 -16.49 -10.68 23.97
C ASP A 385 -15.36 -11.51 24.58
N LEU A 386 -15.30 -11.51 25.90
CA LEU A 386 -14.33 -12.21 26.75
C LEU A 386 -15.05 -12.99 27.87
N ASN A 387 -16.33 -13.28 27.72
CA ASN A 387 -17.13 -14.00 28.71
C ASN A 387 -16.54 -15.36 29.05
N ASP A 388 -16.91 -15.90 30.21
CA ASP A 388 -16.69 -17.30 30.58
C ASP A 388 -15.22 -17.74 30.46
N ASN A 389 -14.34 -16.98 31.13
CA ASN A 389 -12.90 -17.17 31.13
C ASN A 389 -12.32 -17.10 32.57
N ASN A 390 -11.00 -17.20 32.71
CA ASN A 390 -10.28 -17.05 33.98
C ASN A 390 -9.49 -15.72 34.08
N LEU A 391 -9.90 -14.67 33.36
CA LEU A 391 -9.23 -13.38 33.33
C LEU A 391 -9.32 -12.68 34.69
N GLN A 392 -8.26 -11.98 35.07
CA GLN A 392 -8.09 -11.33 36.37
C GLN A 392 -7.52 -9.91 36.20
N GLY A 393 -7.31 -9.22 37.33
CA GLY A 393 -6.77 -7.85 37.34
C GLY A 393 -7.87 -6.80 37.26
N THR A 394 -7.55 -5.59 36.83
CA THR A 394 -8.47 -4.45 36.77
C THR A 394 -8.74 -4.05 35.32
N LEU A 395 -9.94 -3.56 35.04
CA LEU A 395 -10.23 -2.98 33.73
C LEU A 395 -9.52 -1.62 33.57
N SER A 396 -8.73 -1.47 32.49
CA SER A 396 -7.97 -0.24 32.24
C SER A 396 -8.89 0.92 31.87
N ALA A 397 -8.52 2.14 32.27
CA ALA A 397 -9.20 3.35 31.83
C ALA A 397 -9.10 3.58 30.31
N SER A 398 -8.12 2.95 29.65
CA SER A 398 -7.93 3.00 28.20
C SER A 398 -9.10 2.41 27.42
N ILE A 399 -10.01 1.64 28.05
CA ILE A 399 -11.25 1.19 27.41
C ILE A 399 -12.06 2.34 26.78
N GLY A 400 -12.02 3.54 27.37
CA GLY A 400 -12.69 4.72 26.83
C GLY A 400 -12.18 5.17 25.45
N ASN A 401 -11.06 4.64 24.96
CA ASN A 401 -10.54 4.89 23.61
C ASN A 401 -11.35 4.17 22.52
N LEU A 402 -12.07 3.10 22.87
CA LEU A 402 -12.82 2.27 21.92
C LEU A 402 -14.16 2.93 21.55
N THR A 403 -14.11 4.10 20.92
CA THR A 403 -15.30 4.93 20.64
C THR A 403 -16.30 4.28 19.66
N ASP A 404 -15.88 3.24 18.94
CA ASP A 404 -16.72 2.44 18.03
C ASP A 404 -17.30 1.17 18.67
N LEU A 405 -16.94 0.87 19.91
CA LEU A 405 -17.38 -0.32 20.62
C LEU A 405 -18.88 -0.27 20.88
N ARG A 406 -19.55 -1.38 20.55
CA ARG A 406 -21.00 -1.59 20.71
C ARG A 406 -21.29 -2.66 21.74
N PHE A 407 -20.49 -3.72 21.75
CA PHE A 407 -20.67 -4.87 22.63
C PHE A 407 -19.38 -5.10 23.40
N PHE A 408 -19.46 -5.02 24.72
CA PHE A 408 -18.35 -5.32 25.63
C PHE A 408 -18.78 -6.31 26.69
N GLN A 409 -18.30 -7.54 26.62
CA GLN A 409 -18.77 -8.61 27.49
C GLN A 409 -17.59 -9.27 28.20
N VAL A 410 -17.67 -9.36 29.53
CA VAL A 410 -16.61 -9.93 30.39
C VAL A 410 -17.19 -10.70 31.58
N ASP A 411 -18.41 -11.21 31.43
CA ASP A 411 -19.09 -12.03 32.43
C ASP A 411 -18.26 -13.26 32.83
N ASN A 412 -18.55 -13.82 34.01
CA ASN A 412 -17.99 -15.10 34.46
C ASN A 412 -16.45 -15.15 34.40
N ASN A 413 -15.80 -14.12 34.95
CA ASN A 413 -14.35 -14.03 35.06
C ASN A 413 -13.90 -13.78 36.51
N GLN A 414 -12.61 -13.51 36.73
CA GLN A 414 -12.03 -13.19 38.04
C GLN A 414 -11.61 -11.71 38.13
N MET A 415 -12.20 -10.82 37.34
CA MET A 415 -11.85 -9.39 37.29
C MET A 415 -12.14 -8.69 38.62
N THR A 416 -11.31 -7.72 38.97
CA THR A 416 -11.30 -7.01 40.26
C THR A 416 -11.23 -5.49 40.05
N GLY A 417 -11.32 -4.73 41.15
CA GLY A 417 -11.17 -3.28 41.13
C GLY A 417 -12.48 -2.56 40.77
N GLN A 418 -12.37 -1.26 40.54
CA GLN A 418 -13.51 -0.41 40.18
C GLN A 418 -13.62 -0.30 38.66
N LEU A 419 -14.84 -0.19 38.15
CA LEU A 419 -15.06 0.18 36.76
C LEU A 419 -14.52 1.62 36.54
N PRO A 420 -13.72 1.86 35.47
CA PRO A 420 -13.12 3.17 35.22
C PRO A 420 -14.18 4.21 34.80
N ASP A 421 -13.98 5.47 35.18
CA ASP A 421 -14.92 6.56 34.85
C ASP A 421 -14.97 6.91 33.35
N THR A 422 -13.99 6.44 32.57
CA THR A 422 -13.79 6.71 31.12
C THR A 422 -14.76 5.98 30.19
N PHE A 423 -15.72 5.23 30.73
CA PHE A 423 -16.80 4.63 29.95
C PHE A 423 -17.69 5.66 29.23
N ASP A 424 -17.63 6.94 29.60
CA ASP A 424 -18.27 8.03 28.84
C ASP A 424 -17.68 8.19 27.42
N GLY A 425 -16.45 7.72 27.19
CA GLY A 425 -15.82 7.66 25.87
C GLY A 425 -16.47 6.66 24.92
N LEU A 426 -17.18 5.64 25.44
CA LEU A 426 -17.82 4.57 24.67
C LEU A 426 -19.17 5.02 24.08
N VAL A 427 -19.15 6.06 23.25
CA VAL A 427 -20.36 6.76 22.76
C VAL A 427 -21.30 5.94 21.86
N ARG A 428 -20.90 4.72 21.48
CA ARG A 428 -21.67 3.79 20.63
C ARG A 428 -22.04 2.48 21.34
N LEU A 429 -21.80 2.40 22.64
CA LEU A 429 -22.02 1.18 23.42
C LEU A 429 -23.51 0.83 23.49
N ASP A 430 -23.89 -0.27 22.86
CA ASP A 430 -25.24 -0.81 22.83
C ASP A 430 -25.48 -1.71 24.05
N GLU A 431 -24.49 -2.52 24.44
CA GLU A 431 -24.55 -3.50 25.52
C GLU A 431 -23.20 -3.69 26.22
N ALA A 432 -23.24 -3.84 27.54
CA ALA A 432 -22.07 -4.21 28.33
C ALA A 432 -22.44 -5.13 29.50
N THR A 433 -21.64 -6.18 29.72
CA THR A 433 -21.91 -7.19 30.74
C THR A 433 -20.68 -7.47 31.61
N PHE A 434 -20.89 -7.60 32.93
CA PHE A 434 -19.84 -7.73 33.97
C PHE A 434 -20.20 -8.70 35.10
N GLU A 435 -21.23 -9.51 34.92
CA GLU A 435 -21.74 -10.46 35.91
C GLU A 435 -20.67 -11.46 36.35
N ALA A 436 -20.89 -12.03 37.53
CA ALA A 436 -20.08 -13.12 38.07
C ALA A 436 -18.55 -12.84 38.08
N ASN A 437 -18.18 -11.59 38.39
CA ASN A 437 -16.81 -11.14 38.63
C ASN A 437 -16.59 -10.69 40.08
N ASN A 438 -15.40 -10.19 40.40
CA ASN A 438 -15.03 -9.63 41.71
C ASN A 438 -14.85 -8.09 41.69
N PHE A 439 -15.54 -7.40 40.78
CA PHE A 439 -15.56 -5.94 40.74
C PHE A 439 -16.07 -5.36 42.07
N ASN A 440 -15.60 -4.17 42.41
CA ASN A 440 -16.00 -3.45 43.61
C ASN A 440 -16.23 -1.96 43.32
N GLY A 441 -16.66 -1.22 44.34
CA GLY A 441 -16.99 0.19 44.17
C GLY A 441 -18.40 0.41 43.64
N ILE A 442 -18.63 1.59 43.08
CA ILE A 442 -19.91 1.98 42.50
C ILE A 442 -19.67 2.16 41.01
N MET A 443 -20.61 1.67 40.21
CA MET A 443 -20.62 1.88 38.77
C MET A 443 -20.59 3.38 38.43
N PRO A 444 -19.66 3.83 37.57
CA PRO A 444 -19.62 5.20 37.09
C PRO A 444 -20.93 5.60 36.42
N ALA A 445 -21.49 6.75 36.79
CA ALA A 445 -22.71 7.27 36.18
C ALA A 445 -22.56 7.52 34.65
N SER A 446 -21.32 7.62 34.16
CA SER A 446 -21.00 7.71 32.74
C SER A 446 -21.46 6.49 31.93
N ILE A 447 -21.46 5.29 32.53
CA ILE A 447 -21.91 4.04 31.88
C ILE A 447 -23.40 4.10 31.50
N CYS A 448 -24.23 4.74 32.33
CA CYS A 448 -25.65 4.89 32.03
C CYS A 448 -25.97 5.99 31.00
N GLN A 449 -24.98 6.78 30.56
CA GLN A 449 -25.16 7.92 29.66
C GLN A 449 -24.72 7.64 28.21
N SER A 450 -24.11 6.48 27.94
CA SER A 450 -23.47 6.14 26.67
C SER A 450 -24.37 5.56 25.57
N GLY A 451 -25.68 5.42 25.81
CA GLY A 451 -26.61 4.77 24.85
C GLY A 451 -26.93 3.30 25.16
N LEU A 452 -26.35 2.78 26.24
CA LEU A 452 -26.52 1.43 26.77
C LEU A 452 -27.99 1.01 26.87
N THR A 453 -28.34 -0.07 26.19
CA THR A 453 -29.71 -0.64 26.18
C THR A 453 -29.89 -1.80 27.15
N THR A 454 -28.81 -2.54 27.41
CA THR A 454 -28.76 -3.69 28.33
C THR A 454 -27.48 -3.61 29.16
N LEU A 455 -27.63 -3.68 30.49
CA LEU A 455 -26.53 -3.80 31.43
C LEU A 455 -26.84 -4.98 32.35
N GLN A 456 -25.95 -5.97 32.33
CA GLN A 456 -26.01 -7.14 33.20
C GLN A 456 -24.74 -7.13 34.06
N GLY A 457 -24.88 -7.07 35.38
CA GLY A 457 -23.76 -6.89 36.31
C GLY A 457 -24.14 -7.33 37.72
N ASP A 458 -23.16 -7.73 38.54
CA ASP A 458 -23.43 -8.09 39.92
C ASP A 458 -24.06 -6.90 40.67
N CYS A 459 -25.16 -7.14 41.36
CA CYS A 459 -25.99 -6.13 42.02
C CYS A 459 -25.23 -5.35 43.11
N THR A 460 -24.02 -5.78 43.46
CA THR A 460 -23.15 -5.20 44.48
C THR A 460 -22.44 -3.92 44.03
N ILE A 461 -22.24 -3.72 42.73
CA ILE A 461 -21.59 -2.51 42.16
C ILE A 461 -22.59 -1.53 41.52
N CYS A 462 -23.84 -1.95 41.29
CA CYS A 462 -24.88 -1.12 40.71
C CYS A 462 -25.45 -0.11 41.72
N ASP A 463 -25.56 1.16 41.31
CA ASP A 463 -26.30 2.16 42.08
C ASP A 463 -27.80 2.03 41.74
N PRO A 464 -28.67 1.66 42.70
CA PRO A 464 -30.11 1.50 42.46
C PRO A 464 -30.83 2.80 42.07
N VAL A 465 -30.16 3.96 42.11
CA VAL A 465 -30.69 5.25 41.65
C VAL A 465 -30.52 5.45 40.14
N GLU A 466 -29.58 4.74 39.50
CA GLU A 466 -29.25 4.92 38.09
C GLU A 466 -30.16 4.08 37.16
N PRO A 467 -30.66 4.65 36.05
CA PRO A 467 -31.68 4.01 35.21
C PRO A 467 -31.18 2.82 34.40
N CYS A 468 -29.86 2.67 34.20
CA CYS A 468 -29.31 1.50 33.51
C CYS A 468 -29.19 0.26 34.42
N CYS A 469 -29.33 0.41 35.75
CA CYS A 469 -29.28 -0.68 36.73
C CYS A 469 -30.65 -1.39 36.94
N THR A 470 -31.59 -1.27 35.99
CA THR A 470 -32.96 -1.78 36.16
C THR A 470 -33.09 -3.30 36.21
N ALA A 471 -32.05 -4.05 35.83
CA ALA A 471 -31.99 -5.52 35.94
C ALA A 471 -31.62 -6.01 37.36
N CYS A 472 -31.19 -5.13 38.27
CA CYS A 472 -30.77 -5.48 39.63
C CYS A 472 -31.91 -5.48 40.68
N GLN A 473 -33.17 -5.73 40.26
CA GLN A 473 -34.34 -5.80 41.16
C GLN A 473 -34.82 -7.22 41.47
#